data_AF-A0AAX2K9E8-F1
#
_entry.id   AF-A0AAX2K9E8-F1
#
_cell.length_a   1.000
_cell.length_b   1.000
_cell.length_c   1.000
_cell.angle_alpha   90.00
_cell.angle_beta   90.00
_cell.angle_gamma   90.00
#
_symmetry.space_group_name_H-M   'P 1'
#
loop_
_entity.id
_entity.type
_entity.pdbx_description
1 polymer ?
#
loop_
_entity_poly.entity_id
_entity_poly.type
_entity_poly.pdbx_seq_one_letter_code
_entity_poly.pdbx_strand_id
1 'polypeptide(L)' 'MRWRVARVVGDDFAKPWYQFFNSLLQDSAYEMLPKPCFEVYLNNGAEDGYWDIEMYVAVQPKHH' A
#
# COMPACT_ATOMS: atom_id res chain seq x y z
N MET A 1 1.75 4.05 11.13
CA MET A 1 1.75 3.38 9.81
C MET A 1 1.15 4.35 8.80
N ARG A 2 1.57 4.28 7.54
CA ARG A 2 0.88 4.92 6.43
C ARG A 2 0.05 3.86 5.71
N TRP A 3 -1.12 4.25 5.24
CA TRP A 3 -2.00 3.35 4.49
C TRP A 3 -2.40 3.96 3.15
N ARG A 4 -2.83 3.09 2.23
CA ARG A 4 -3.40 3.49 0.93
C ARG A 4 -4.38 2.42 0.45
N VAL A 5 -5.53 2.87 -0.04
CA VAL A 5 -6.48 2.02 -0.77
C VAL A 5 -6.19 2.06 -2.27
N ALA A 6 -6.25 0.91 -2.92
CA ALA A 6 -6.13 0.78 -4.37
C ALA A 6 -7.04 -0.32 -4.91
N ARG A 7 -7.48 -0.16 -6.16
CA ARG A 7 -8.18 -1.20 -6.92
C ARG A 7 -7.21 -1.94 -7.83
N VAL A 8 -7.21 -3.25 -7.72
CA VAL A 8 -6.50 -4.19 -8.60
C VAL A 8 -7.47 -4.70 -9.66
N VAL A 9 -7.03 -4.61 -10.91
CA VAL A 9 -7.70 -5.18 -12.08
C VAL A 9 -6.68 -5.97 -12.89
N GLY A 10 -7.11 -7.07 -13.51
CA GLY A 10 -6.22 -7.91 -14.33
C GLY A 10 -5.09 -8.58 -13.55
N ASP A 11 -5.35 -8.96 -12.29
CA ASP A 11 -4.44 -9.70 -11.40
C ASP A 11 -3.07 -9.06 -11.12
N ASP A 12 -2.89 -7.78 -11.42
CA ASP A 12 -1.66 -7.05 -11.12
C ASP A 12 -1.69 -6.46 -9.69
N PHE A 13 -1.52 -7.34 -8.70
CA PHE A 13 -1.45 -6.96 -7.29
C PHE A 13 -0.16 -6.22 -6.92
N ALA A 14 0.91 -6.34 -7.72
CA ALA A 14 2.20 -5.73 -7.43
C ALA A 14 2.24 -4.23 -7.77
N LYS A 15 1.58 -3.82 -8.85
CA LYS A 15 1.52 -2.42 -9.29
C LYS A 15 1.09 -1.42 -8.21
N PRO A 16 0.00 -1.61 -7.45
CA PRO A 16 -0.38 -0.67 -6.39
C PRO A 16 0.69 -0.57 -5.29
N TRP A 17 1.37 -1.67 -4.95
CA TRP A 17 2.49 -1.66 -4.02
C TRP A 17 3.67 -0.82 -4.52
N TYR A 18 4.11 -1.01 -5.78
CA TYR A 18 5.17 -0.20 -6.37
C TYR A 18 4.82 1.30 -6.39
N GLN A 19 3.58 1.63 -6.74
CA GLN A 19 3.10 3.01 -6.72
C GLN A 19 3.06 3.59 -5.30
N PHE A 20 2.72 2.77 -4.29
CA PHE A 20 2.69 3.22 -2.91
C PHE A 20 4.11 3.45 -2.37
N PHE A 21 5.04 2.51 -2.58
CA PHE A 21 6.43 2.68 -2.18
C PHE A 21 7.11 3.87 -2.84
N ASN A 22 6.89 4.09 -4.15
CA ASN A 22 7.43 5.25 -4.85
C ASN A 22 6.91 6.58 -4.26
N SER A 23 5.65 6.63 -3.86
CA SER A 23 5.07 7.79 -3.19
C SER A 23 5.68 8.00 -1.79
N LEU A 24 5.81 6.92 -1.00
CA LEU A 24 6.42 6.96 0.33
C LEU A 24 7.89 7.40 0.32
N LEU A 25 8.66 6.99 -0.69
CA LEU A 25 10.06 7.42 -0.84
C LEU A 25 10.20 8.93 -1.05
N GLN A 26 9.17 9.58 -1.60
CA GLN A 26 9.12 11.02 -1.84
C GLN A 26 8.51 11.80 -0.66
N ASP A 27 8.00 11.11 0.37
CA ASP A 27 7.40 11.78 1.53
C ASP A 27 8.47 12.57 2.30
N SER A 28 8.24 13.86 2.51
CA SER A 28 9.19 14.76 3.19
C SER A 28 9.12 14.68 4.71
N ALA A 29 8.05 14.14 5.28
CA ALA A 29 7.77 14.12 6.71
C ALA A 29 8.01 12.75 7.35
N TYR A 30 7.89 11.65 6.58
CA TYR A 30 8.00 10.28 7.10
C TYR A 30 8.99 9.43 6.31
N GLU A 31 9.61 8.46 6.99
CA GLU A 31 10.45 7.43 6.39
C GLU A 31 9.96 6.03 6.75
N MET A 32 10.23 5.05 5.89
CA MET A 32 9.83 3.66 6.10
C MET A 32 10.69 2.98 7.16
N LEU A 33 10.04 2.21 8.05
CA LEU A 33 10.70 1.38 9.04
C LEU A 33 10.98 -0.02 8.49
N PRO A 34 12.04 -0.72 8.94
CA PRO A 34 12.33 -2.11 8.58
C PRO A 34 11.40 -3.08 9.32
N LYS A 35 10.09 -2.96 9.09
CA LYS A 35 9.03 -3.82 9.64
C LYS A 35 8.18 -4.36 8.49
N PRO A 36 7.54 -5.53 8.65
CA PRO A 36 6.69 -6.08 7.59
C PRO A 36 5.54 -5.12 7.24
N CYS A 37 5.22 -5.05 5.95
CA CYS A 37 3.99 -4.47 5.43
C CYS A 37 2.93 -5.56 5.26
N PHE A 38 1.66 -5.17 5.16
CA PHE A 38 0.55 -6.07 4.92
C PHE A 38 -0.56 -5.35 4.16
N GLU A 39 -1.52 -6.11 3.63
CA GLU A 39 -2.74 -5.57 3.03
C GLU A 39 -3.99 -6.28 3.56
N VAL A 40 -5.12 -5.58 3.51
CA VAL A 40 -6.45 -6.11 3.79
C VAL A 40 -7.25 -6.11 2.50
N TYR A 41 -7.82 -7.26 2.14
CA TYR A 41 -8.78 -7.36 1.04
C TYR A 41 -10.14 -6.87 1.52
N LEU A 42 -10.64 -5.81 0.89
CA LEU A 42 -11.86 -5.10 1.31
C LEU A 42 -13.14 -5.70 0.72
N ASN A 43 -13.02 -6.51 -0.32
CA ASN A 43 -14.13 -7.12 -1.03
C ASN A 43 -13.81 -8.55 -1.50
N ASN A 44 -14.84 -9.26 -1.97
CA ASN A 44 -14.68 -10.57 -2.57
C ASN A 44 -14.43 -10.43 -4.07
N GLY A 45 -13.16 -10.29 -4.46
CA GLY A 45 -12.82 -10.06 -5.86
C GLY A 45 -13.12 -11.24 -6.79
N ALA A 46 -13.37 -12.44 -6.25
CA ALA A 46 -13.85 -13.57 -7.04
C ALA A 46 -15.31 -13.38 -7.53
N GLU A 47 -16.12 -12.62 -6.78
CA GLU A 47 -17.50 -12.29 -7.16
C GLU A 47 -17.58 -10.96 -7.91
N ASP A 48 -16.82 -9.95 -7.48
CA ASP A 48 -16.92 -8.58 -8.00
C ASP A 48 -16.10 -8.34 -9.29
N GLY A 49 -15.14 -9.22 -9.60
CA GLY A 49 -14.25 -9.09 -10.76
C GLY A 49 -13.12 -8.06 -10.62
N TYR A 50 -12.93 -7.52 -9.41
CA TYR A 50 -11.80 -6.66 -9.04
C TYR A 50 -11.49 -6.82 -7.54
N TRP A 51 -10.28 -6.43 -7.12
CA TRP A 51 -9.90 -6.45 -5.70
C TRP A 51 -9.61 -5.03 -5.22
N ASP A 52 -10.36 -4.55 -4.24
CA ASP A 52 -10.00 -3.37 -3.47
C ASP A 52 -9.12 -3.83 -2.29
N ILE A 53 -7.90 -3.32 -2.24
CA ILE A 53 -6.91 -3.63 -1.20
C ILE A 53 -6.59 -2.37 -0.41
N GLU A 54 -6.43 -2.52 0.90
CA GLU A 54 -5.87 -1.49 1.78
C GLU A 54 -4.48 -1.91 2.24
N MET A 55 -3.46 -1.24 1.74
CA MET A 55 -2.05 -1.53 2.01
C MET A 55 -1.54 -0.72 3.18
N TYR A 56 -0.72 -1.32 4.04
CA TYR A 56 -0.14 -0.71 5.23
C TYR A 56 1.39 -0.85 5.26
N VAL A 57 2.09 0.28 5.41
CA VAL A 57 3.54 0.34 5.57
C VAL A 57 3.91 1.02 6.89
N ALA A 58 4.83 0.42 7.63
CA ALA A 58 5.36 1.01 8.85
C ALA A 58 6.25 2.20 8.51
N VAL A 59 6.00 3.33 9.18
CA VAL A 59 6.76 4.57 9.00
C VAL A 59 7.02 5.24 10.33
N GLN A 60 8.05 6.07 10.40
CA GLN A 60 8.33 7.01 11.49
C GLN A 60 8.54 8.43 10.94
N PRO A 61 8.35 9.49 11.74
CA PRO A 61 8.72 10.85 11.33
C PRO A 61 10.21 10.91 11.00
N LYS A 62 10.56 11.66 9.95
CA LYS A 62 11.98 11.95 9.64
C LYS A 62 12.55 12.86 10.72
N HIS A 63 13.77 12.54 11.17
CA HIS A 63 14.56 13.46 11.96
C HIS A 63 15.25 14.44 10.99
N HIS A 64 14.98 15.74 11.17
CA HIS A 64 15.71 16.80 10.48
C HIS A 64 17.05 17.08 11.15
#